data_AF-A0A820NIV4-F1
#
_entry.id   AF-A0A820NIV4-F1
#
_cell.length_a   1.000
_cell.length_b   1.000
_cell.length_c   1.000
_cell.angle_alpha   90.00
_cell.angle_beta   90.00
_cell.angle_gamma   90.00
#
_symmetry.space_group_name_H-M   'P 1'
#
loop_
_entity.id
_entity.type
_entity.pdbx_description
1 polymer ?
#
loop_
_entity_poly.entity_id
_entity_poly.type
_entity_poly.pdbx_seq_one_letter_code
_entity_poly.pdbx_strand_id
1 'polypeptide(L)'
;QFKKVCDKFCNSSSEAISQSAEDELQHVITCIQFANDECDYGEGLEFGLNLFLYGSSKLHSRVMNLLPLAYKLLRRSLYTQIITDHISSGRSNLIEDLNQIEKNK
;
A
#
# COMPACT_ATOMS: atom_id res chain seq x y z
N GLN A 1 -2.97 0.36 17.60
CA GLN A 1 -2.59 1.79 17.48
C GLN A 1 -2.60 2.24 16.02
N PHE A 2 -1.99 1.47 15.10
CA PHE A 2 -2.05 1.66 13.64
C PHE A 2 -3.39 2.16 13.07
N LYS A 3 -4.50 1.44 13.31
CA LYS A 3 -5.83 1.82 12.81
C LYS A 3 -6.22 3.26 13.19
N LYS A 4 -5.89 3.72 14.41
CA LYS A 4 -6.20 5.08 14.87
C LYS A 4 -5.40 6.14 14.08
N VAL A 5 -4.17 5.84 13.70
CA VAL A 5 -3.32 6.72 12.87
C VAL A 5 -3.92 6.81 11.47
N CYS A 6 -4.30 5.66 10.89
CA CYS A 6 -4.96 5.63 9.58
C CYS A 6 -6.32 6.35 9.61
N ASP A 7 -7.11 6.21 10.68
CA ASP A 7 -8.38 6.93 10.87
C ASP A 7 -8.15 8.44 10.90
N LYS A 8 -7.15 8.92 11.67
CA LYS A 8 -6.78 10.34 11.71
C LYS A 8 -6.35 10.85 10.34
N PHE A 9 -5.49 10.12 9.63
CA PHE A 9 -5.01 10.52 8.32
C PHE A 9 -6.12 10.54 7.25
N CYS A 10 -6.96 9.50 7.23
CA CYS A 10 -7.95 9.33 6.16
C CYS A 10 -9.23 10.14 6.38
N ASN A 11 -9.71 10.21 7.63
CA ASN A 11 -11.07 10.64 7.95
C ASN A 11 -11.14 11.96 8.74
N SER A 12 -10.01 12.54 9.13
CA SER A 12 -10.00 13.85 9.82
C SER A 12 -10.51 14.97 8.93
N SER A 13 -11.34 15.85 9.49
CA SER A 13 -11.74 17.12 8.89
C SER A 13 -10.77 18.27 9.20
N SER A 14 -9.83 18.05 10.12
CA SER A 14 -8.80 19.02 10.50
C SER A 14 -7.48 18.70 9.80
N GLU A 15 -6.99 19.65 9.01
CA GLU A 15 -5.72 19.52 8.29
C GLU A 15 -4.53 19.28 9.23
N ALA A 16 -4.51 19.95 10.39
CA ALA A 16 -3.44 19.79 11.38
C ALA A 16 -3.37 18.35 11.93
N ILE A 17 -4.52 17.71 12.15
CA ILE A 17 -4.59 16.31 12.61
C ILE A 17 -4.15 15.36 11.50
N SER A 18 -4.56 15.62 10.26
CA SER A 18 -4.18 14.82 9.10
C SER A 18 -2.67 14.90 8.86
N GLN A 19 -2.08 16.10 8.92
CA GLN A 19 -0.65 16.31 8.75
C GLN A 19 0.16 15.63 9.86
N SER A 20 -0.26 15.76 11.12
CA SER A 20 0.42 15.07 12.23
C SER A 20 0.37 13.55 12.09
N ALA A 21 -0.73 12.99 11.56
CA ALA A 21 -0.83 11.56 11.29
C ALA A 21 0.05 11.14 10.08
N GLU A 22 0.17 11.99 9.07
CA GLU A 22 1.07 11.76 7.94
C GLU A 22 2.54 11.74 8.39
N ASP A 23 2.94 12.67 9.26
CA ASP A 23 4.29 12.70 9.82
C ASP A 23 4.60 11.41 10.60
N GLU A 24 3.62 10.90 11.36
CA GLU A 24 3.73 9.62 12.08
C GLU A 24 3.87 8.43 11.10
N LEU A 25 3.08 8.38 10.03
CA LEU A 25 3.21 7.36 8.99
C LEU A 25 4.57 7.43 8.29
N GLN A 26 5.05 8.63 7.98
CA GLN A 26 6.32 8.84 7.30
C GLN A 26 7.52 8.46 8.17
N HIS A 27 7.42 8.66 9.49
CA HIS A 27 8.41 8.17 10.44
C HIS A 27 8.51 6.63 10.37
N VAL A 28 7.38 5.91 10.38
CA VAL A 28 7.37 4.44 10.24
C VAL A 28 7.96 3.99 8.91
N ILE A 29 7.64 4.68 7.81
CA ILE A 29 8.22 4.38 6.49
C ILE A 29 9.75 4.56 6.49
N THR A 30 10.25 5.57 7.20
CA THR A 30 11.71 5.77 7.36
C THR A 30 12.34 4.62 8.12
N CYS A 31 11.74 4.16 9.22
CA CYS A 31 12.21 2.98 9.95
C CYS A 31 12.22 1.71 9.08
N ILE A 32 11.22 1.54 8.22
CA ILE A 32 11.17 0.43 7.26
C ILE A 32 12.32 0.48 6.26
N GLN A 33 12.78 1.68 5.86
CA GLN A 33 13.95 1.76 4.98
C GLN A 33 15.23 1.30 5.70
N PHE A 34 15.40 1.63 6.98
CA PHE A 34 16.50 1.08 7.77
C PHE A 34 16.41 -0.45 7.87
N ALA A 35 15.22 -0.99 8.12
CA ALA A 35 15.01 -2.44 8.13
C ALA A 35 15.34 -3.08 6.76
N ASN A 36 14.97 -2.44 5.66
CA ASN A 36 15.34 -2.92 4.33
C ASN A 36 16.86 -2.95 4.11
N ASP A 37 17.59 -1.93 4.58
CA ASP A 37 19.06 -1.91 4.50
C ASP A 37 19.69 -3.04 5.34
N GLU A 38 19.04 -3.42 6.43
CA GLU A 38 19.42 -4.55 7.31
C GLU A 38 18.87 -5.91 6.84
N CYS A 39 18.27 -5.97 5.65
CA CYS A 39 17.67 -7.16 5.04
C CYS A 39 16.40 -7.70 5.73
N ASP A 40 15.81 -6.94 6.65
CA ASP A 40 14.54 -7.22 7.32
C ASP A 40 13.34 -6.75 6.47
N TYR A 41 13.23 -7.30 5.25
CA TYR A 41 12.22 -6.90 4.25
C TYR A 41 10.78 -7.18 4.68
N GLY A 42 10.59 -8.01 5.71
CA GLY A 42 9.28 -8.37 6.26
C GLY A 42 8.52 -7.18 6.83
N GLU A 43 9.21 -6.21 7.41
CA GLU A 43 8.61 -5.01 8.01
C GLU A 43 7.87 -4.17 6.97
N GLY A 44 8.50 -3.93 5.81
CA GLY A 44 7.88 -3.21 4.71
C GLY A 44 6.70 -3.96 4.09
N LEU A 45 6.77 -5.30 4.06
CA LEU A 45 5.67 -6.14 3.58
C LEU A 45 4.47 -6.08 4.52
N GLU A 46 4.66 -6.29 5.82
CA GLU A 46 3.59 -6.28 6.82
C GLU A 46 2.90 -4.92 6.88
N PHE A 47 3.68 -3.84 6.99
CA PHE A 47 3.12 -2.50 7.06
C PHE A 47 2.38 -2.11 5.76
N GLY A 48 2.95 -2.44 4.60
CA GLY A 48 2.30 -2.24 3.31
C GLY A 48 0.97 -3.00 3.18
N LEU A 49 0.91 -4.24 3.67
CA LEU A 49 -0.32 -5.04 3.68
C LEU A 49 -1.36 -4.46 4.64
N ASN A 50 -0.95 -4.00 5.82
CA ASN A 50 -1.84 -3.35 6.78
C ASN A 50 -2.49 -2.08 6.18
N LEU A 51 -1.72 -1.26 5.46
CA LEU A 51 -2.25 -0.09 4.74
C LEU A 51 -3.19 -0.48 3.61
N PHE A 52 -2.83 -1.52 2.85
CA PHE A 52 -3.66 -2.04 1.77
C PHE A 52 -5.01 -2.58 2.29
N LEU A 53 -4.99 -3.37 3.36
CA LEU A 53 -6.19 -3.95 3.99
C LEU A 53 -7.08 -2.89 4.66
N TYR A 54 -6.51 -1.75 5.07
CA TYR A 54 -7.32 -0.61 5.53
C TYR A 54 -8.22 -0.06 4.40
N GLY A 55 -7.78 -0.13 3.14
CA GLY A 55 -8.64 0.05 1.97
C GLY A 55 -8.99 1.49 1.59
N SER A 56 -8.22 2.48 2.06
CA SER A 56 -8.41 3.89 1.70
C SER A 56 -7.57 4.29 0.50
N SER A 57 -8.19 4.96 -0.47
CA SER A 57 -7.49 5.48 -1.66
C SER A 57 -6.38 6.48 -1.33
N LYS A 58 -6.48 7.19 -0.20
CA LYS A 58 -5.43 8.11 0.28
C LYS A 58 -4.12 7.38 0.60
N LEU A 59 -4.17 6.08 0.90
CA LEU A 59 -3.00 5.26 1.24
C LEU A 59 -2.37 4.58 0.03
N HIS A 60 -3.01 4.61 -1.15
CA HIS A 60 -2.54 3.90 -2.33
C HIS A 60 -1.11 4.29 -2.73
N SER A 61 -0.75 5.57 -2.61
CA SER A 61 0.62 6.04 -2.90
C SER A 61 1.66 5.37 -2.01
N ARG A 62 1.35 5.20 -0.71
CA ARG A 62 2.23 4.53 0.25
C ARG A 62 2.30 3.03 0.00
N VAL A 63 1.17 2.40 -0.30
CA VAL A 63 1.10 0.97 -0.69
C VAL A 63 1.96 0.71 -1.93
N MET A 64 1.90 1.59 -2.93
CA MET A 64 2.70 1.49 -4.17
C MET A 64 4.20 1.69 -3.97
N ASN A 65 4.61 2.39 -2.92
CA ASN A 65 6.03 2.52 -2.58
C ASN A 65 6.54 1.30 -1.79
N LEU A 66 5.71 0.74 -0.91
CA LEU A 66 6.11 -0.31 0.03
C LEU A 66 6.01 -1.72 -0.58
N LEU A 67 4.83 -2.11 -1.06
CA LEU A 67 4.58 -3.50 -1.45
C LEU A 67 5.38 -3.93 -2.70
N PRO A 68 5.42 -3.14 -3.79
CA PRO A 68 6.29 -3.44 -4.92
C PRO A 68 7.76 -3.64 -4.54
N LEU A 69 8.31 -2.78 -3.68
CA LEU A 69 9.70 -2.87 -3.22
C LEU A 69 9.91 -4.13 -2.35
N ALA A 70 9.07 -4.34 -1.34
CA ALA A 70 9.17 -5.50 -0.45
C ALA A 70 9.08 -6.82 -1.23
N TYR A 71 8.14 -6.94 -2.18
CA TYR A 71 8.04 -8.12 -3.04
C TYR A 71 9.27 -8.32 -3.93
N LYS A 72 9.86 -7.24 -4.47
CA LYS A 72 11.11 -7.34 -5.24
C LYS A 72 12.28 -7.84 -4.37
N LEU A 73 12.46 -7.28 -3.17
CA LEU A 73 13.51 -7.68 -2.22
C LEU A 73 13.36 -9.15 -1.79
N LEU A 74 12.12 -9.59 -1.58
CA LEU A 74 11.78 -11.00 -1.28
C LEU A 74 11.79 -11.94 -2.50
N ARG A 75 12.19 -11.47 -3.69
CA ARG A 75 12.22 -12.24 -4.95
C ARG A 75 10.85 -12.78 -5.38
N ARG A 76 9.77 -12.03 -5.11
CA ARG A 76 8.37 -12.34 -5.45
C ARG A 76 7.80 -11.38 -6.50
N SER A 77 8.49 -11.25 -7.64
CA SER A 77 8.18 -10.23 -8.66
C SER A 77 6.75 -10.31 -9.24
N LEU A 78 6.14 -11.50 -9.30
CA LEU A 78 4.75 -11.65 -9.75
C LEU A 78 3.78 -10.84 -8.87
N TYR A 79 4.02 -10.81 -7.56
CA TYR A 79 3.17 -10.07 -6.63
C TYR A 79 3.34 -8.56 -6.75
N THR A 80 4.51 -8.09 -7.18
CA THR A 80 4.72 -6.69 -7.56
C THR A 80 3.81 -6.29 -8.72
N GLN A 81 3.67 -7.15 -9.74
CA GLN A 81 2.79 -6.87 -10.87
C GLN A 81 1.32 -6.86 -10.41
N ILE A 82 0.88 -7.91 -9.71
CA ILE A 82 -0.50 -8.04 -9.23
C ILE A 82 -0.92 -6.82 -8.39
N ILE A 83 -0.09 -6.38 -7.45
CA ILE A 83 -0.45 -5.23 -6.59
C ILE A 83 -0.45 -3.91 -7.37
N THR A 84 0.48 -3.74 -8.31
CA THR A 84 0.55 -2.54 -9.17
C THR A 84 -0.69 -2.41 -10.03
N ASP A 85 -1.08 -3.51 -10.68
CA ASP A 85 -2.24 -3.56 -11.55
C ASP A 85 -3.53 -3.37 -10.74
N HIS A 86 -3.63 -3.99 -9.57
CA HIS A 86 -4.78 -3.85 -8.68
C HIS A 86 -5.02 -2.40 -8.21
N ILE A 87 -3.96 -1.72 -7.77
CA ILE A 87 -4.06 -0.33 -7.30
C ILE A 87 -4.33 0.64 -8.45
N SER A 88 -3.75 0.39 -9.63
CA SER A 88 -3.90 1.26 -10.82
C SER A 88 -5.27 1.12 -11.49
N SER A 89 -5.81 -0.09 -11.54
CA SER A 89 -7.06 -0.38 -12.27
C SER A 89 -8.31 -0.12 -11.43
N GLY A 90 -8.18 -0.03 -10.10
CA GLY A 90 -9.32 0.03 -9.20
C GLY A 90 -10.25 -1.19 -9.32
N ARG A 91 -11.28 -1.26 -8.48
CA ARG A 91 -12.18 -2.44 -8.43
C ARG A 91 -13.09 -2.54 -9.66
N SER A 92 -13.39 -1.42 -10.31
CA SER A 92 -14.37 -1.34 -11.40
C SER A 92 -13.87 -1.99 -12.70
N ASN A 93 -12.57 -1.87 -13.01
CA ASN A 93 -12.04 -2.34 -14.28
C ASN A 93 -11.83 -3.87 -14.30
N LEU A 94 -11.73 -4.52 -13.13
CA LEU A 94 -11.50 -5.96 -13.04
C LEU A 94 -12.63 -6.79 -13.67
N ILE A 95 -13.89 -6.35 -13.50
CA ILE A 95 -15.05 -7.03 -14.08
C ILE A 95 -15.07 -6.83 -15.61
N GLU A 96 -14.70 -5.65 -16.08
CA GLU A 96 -14.60 -5.35 -17.51
C GLU A 96 -13.47 -6.15 -18.17
N ASP A 97 -12.31 -6.25 -17.52
CA ASP A 97 -11.16 -7.03 -18.00
C ASP A 97 -11.49 -8.52 -18.10
N LEU A 98 -12.18 -9.09 -17.09
CA LEU A 98 -12.64 -10.49 -17.13
C LEU A 98 -13.62 -10.73 -18.28
N ASN A 99 -14.59 -9.82 -18.46
CA ASN A 99 -15.56 -9.91 -19.55
C ASN A 99 -14.90 -9.83 -20.94
N GLN A 100 -13.79 -9.10 -21.08
CA GLN A 100 -13.03 -9.05 -22.33
C GLN A 100 -12.22 -10.32 -22.58
N ILE A 101 -11.70 -10.96 -21.53
CA ILE A 101 -11.00 -12.25 -21.66
C ILE A 101 -11.99 -13.35 -22.07
N GLU A 102 -13.21 -13.36 -21.53
CA GLU A 102 -14.24 -14.32 -21.91
C GLU A 102 -14.74 -14.14 -23.36
N LYS A 103 -14.81 -12.91 -23.86
CA LYS A 103 -15.21 -12.63 -25.25
C LYS A 103 -14.17 -13.02 -26.30
N ASN A 104 -12.91 -13.17 -25.90
CA ASN A 104 -11.78 -13.50 -26.78
C ASN A 104 -11.40 -15.00 -26.73
N LYS A 105 -12.20 -15.84 -26.06
CA LYS A 105 -12.13 -17.31 -26.12
C LYS A 105 -13.16 -17.86 -27.10
#